data_AF-A0A842MQD1-F1
#
_entry.id   AF-A0A842MQD1-F1
#
_cell.length_a   1.000
_cell.length_b   1.000
_cell.length_c   1.000
_cell.angle_alpha   90.00
_cell.angle_beta   90.00
_cell.angle_gamma   90.00
#
_symmetry.space_group_name_H-M   'P 1'
#
loop_
_entity.id
_entity.type
_entity.pdbx_description
1 polymer ?
#
loop_
_entity_poly.entity_id
_entity_poly.type
_entity_poly.pdbx_seq_one_letter_code
_entity_poly.pdbx_strand_id
1 'polypeptide(L)'
;LALQKAGLLNALMFGSEGGIDGSNLPYSYVSLPLENTKYIAEKIRQAIANRLKKDVYIMIVDTDRTFSFMNFHFTHRPKPIKGIHHLPGIIAYVLGRMLKLKSRATPLAVAGAKINAEEALRIAEFANKVRGFGSGRTVWDMAETFKVNLTSVSWEMLERIEHKPIVIIRPKR
;
A
#
# COMPACT_ATOMS: atom_id res chain seq x y z
N LEU A 1 -8.33 12.12 14.19
CA LEU A 1 -7.00 11.51 13.97
C LEU A 1 -6.40 11.88 12.60
N ALA A 2 -7.08 11.57 11.49
CA ALA A 2 -6.57 11.87 10.14
C ALA A 2 -6.18 13.34 9.92
N LEU A 3 -7.02 14.29 10.34
CA LEU A 3 -6.72 15.73 10.26
C LEU A 3 -5.42 16.10 10.99
N GLN A 4 -5.19 15.53 12.17
CA GLN A 4 -4.00 15.81 12.99
C GLN A 4 -2.73 15.16 12.42
N LYS A 5 -2.85 13.97 11.81
CA LYS A 5 -1.69 13.19 11.34
C LYS A 5 -1.31 13.47 9.89
N ALA A 6 -2.28 13.78 9.03
CA ALA A 6 -2.07 13.92 7.59
C ALA A 6 -2.43 15.31 7.05
N GLY A 7 -3.09 16.17 7.85
CA GLY A 7 -3.55 17.49 7.43
C GLY A 7 -4.88 17.46 6.67
N LEU A 8 -5.49 18.63 6.48
CA LEU A 8 -6.86 18.77 5.98
C LEU A 8 -7.07 18.14 4.60
N LEU A 9 -6.17 18.42 3.65
CA LEU A 9 -6.32 17.93 2.28
C LEU A 9 -6.22 16.40 2.18
N ASN A 10 -5.38 15.77 3.00
CA ASN A 10 -5.26 14.32 3.01
C ASN A 10 -6.39 13.65 3.81
N ALA A 11 -6.91 14.31 4.85
CA ALA A 11 -8.06 13.83 5.62
C ALA A 11 -9.36 13.83 4.80
N LEU A 12 -9.50 14.76 3.86
CA LEU A 12 -10.67 14.85 2.96
C LEU A 12 -10.65 13.80 1.83
N MET A 13 -9.56 13.06 1.67
CA MET A 13 -9.43 12.04 0.63
C MET A 13 -10.06 10.73 1.11
N PHE A 14 -11.34 10.56 0.78
CA PHE A 14 -12.14 9.38 1.11
C PHE A 14 -11.48 8.08 0.60
N GLY A 15 -11.20 7.15 1.52
CA GLY A 15 -10.65 5.82 1.22
C GLY A 15 -9.12 5.69 1.27
N SER A 16 -8.38 6.78 1.52
CA SER A 16 -6.95 6.70 1.84
C SER A 16 -6.61 7.51 3.09
N GLU A 17 -7.26 8.66 3.32
CA GLU A 17 -7.19 9.42 4.59
C GLU A 17 -5.76 9.72 5.08
N GLY A 18 -4.82 9.87 4.14
CA GLY A 18 -3.40 10.06 4.43
C GLY A 18 -2.59 8.75 4.56
N GLY A 19 -3.14 7.63 4.11
CA GLY A 19 -2.62 6.27 4.28
C GLY A 19 -2.88 5.70 5.67
N ILE A 20 -3.94 6.17 6.34
CA ILE A 20 -4.46 5.54 7.56
C ILE A 20 -5.42 4.45 7.10
N ASP A 21 -5.15 3.21 7.50
CA ASP A 21 -5.96 2.06 7.11
C ASP A 21 -6.71 1.52 8.33
N GLY A 22 -8.03 1.42 8.21
CA GLY A 22 -8.89 0.76 9.22
C GLY A 22 -9.31 -0.65 8.82
N SER A 23 -9.01 -1.08 7.59
CA SER A 23 -9.34 -2.43 7.12
C SER A 23 -8.34 -3.45 7.68
N ASN A 24 -8.78 -4.71 7.81
CA ASN A 24 -8.01 -5.80 8.40
C ASN A 24 -7.52 -5.51 9.84
N LEU A 25 -8.22 -4.64 10.57
CA LEU A 25 -8.00 -4.33 11.98
C LEU A 25 -9.33 -4.42 12.73
N PRO A 26 -9.31 -4.83 14.01
CA PRO A 26 -10.54 -5.02 14.76
C PRO A 26 -11.01 -3.72 15.40
N TYR A 27 -12.30 -3.70 15.73
CA TYR A 27 -12.95 -2.61 16.46
C TYR A 27 -12.76 -1.26 15.75
N SER A 28 -12.16 -0.30 16.45
CA SER A 28 -11.86 1.05 15.95
C SER A 28 -10.35 1.29 15.81
N TYR A 29 -9.55 0.22 15.74
CA TYR A 29 -8.11 0.34 15.52
C TYR A 29 -7.81 0.76 14.08
N VAL A 30 -6.72 1.52 13.92
CA VAL A 30 -6.22 1.94 12.62
C VAL A 30 -4.70 1.79 12.54
N SER A 31 -4.20 1.47 11.36
CA SER A 31 -2.77 1.47 11.05
C SER A 31 -2.39 2.86 10.56
N LEU A 32 -1.30 3.39 11.11
CA LEU A 32 -0.72 4.63 10.62
C LEU A 32 0.22 4.35 9.43
N PRO A 33 0.46 5.36 8.57
CA PRO A 33 1.44 5.27 7.50
C PRO A 33 2.82 4.82 8.01
N LEU A 34 3.45 3.90 7.29
CA LEU A 34 4.80 3.47 7.61
C LEU A 34 5.80 4.58 7.34
N GLU A 35 6.51 5.03 8.38
CA GLU A 35 7.61 5.98 8.24
C GLU A 35 8.93 5.28 7.91
N ASN A 36 9.86 6.01 7.29
CA ASN A 36 11.21 5.51 6.98
C ASN A 36 11.22 4.18 6.21
N THR A 37 10.29 4.04 5.25
CA THR A 37 10.07 2.83 4.43
C THR A 37 11.36 2.27 3.83
N LYS A 38 12.25 3.14 3.33
CA LYS A 38 13.56 2.74 2.78
C LYS A 38 14.47 2.09 3.82
N TYR A 39 14.55 2.64 5.02
CA TYR A 39 15.34 2.08 6.12
C TYR A 39 14.76 0.72 6.55
N ILE A 40 13.44 0.62 6.66
CA ILE A 40 12.76 -0.62 7.04
C ILE A 40 12.99 -1.71 5.98
N ALA A 41 12.88 -1.37 4.69
CA ALA A 41 13.15 -2.31 3.60
C ALA A 41 14.59 -2.86 3.66
N GLU A 42 15.57 -1.99 3.94
CA GLU A 42 16.96 -2.41 4.08
C GLU A 42 17.18 -3.26 5.34
N LYS A 43 16.54 -2.92 6.47
CA LYS A 43 16.59 -3.71 7.71
C LYS A 43 16.03 -5.12 7.49
N ILE A 44 14.91 -5.25 6.78
CA ILE A 44 14.34 -6.56 6.41
C ILE A 44 15.31 -7.34 5.52
N ARG A 45 15.89 -6.69 4.51
CA ARG A 45 16.88 -7.30 3.61
C ARG A 45 18.09 -7.84 4.38
N GLN A 46 18.65 -7.03 5.27
CA GLN A 46 19.78 -7.41 6.11
C GLN A 46 19.44 -8.57 7.06
N ALA A 47 18.25 -8.56 7.67
CA ALA A 47 17.80 -9.65 8.52
C ALA A 47 17.69 -10.98 7.75
N ILE A 48 17.16 -10.95 6.52
CA ILE A 48 17.08 -12.12 5.64
C ILE A 48 18.48 -12.59 5.22
N ALA A 49 19.35 -11.69 4.80
CA ALA A 49 20.73 -12.02 4.44
C ALA A 49 21.48 -12.65 5.62
N ASN A 50 21.32 -12.12 6.83
CA ASN A 50 22.00 -12.62 8.02
C ASN A 50 21.51 -14.01 8.44
N ARG A 51 20.18 -14.23 8.44
CA ARG A 51 19.55 -15.48 8.91
C ARG A 51 19.55 -16.59 7.87
N LEU A 52 19.25 -16.26 6.61
CA LEU A 52 19.03 -17.24 5.55
C LEU A 52 20.18 -17.31 4.54
N LYS A 53 21.17 -16.42 4.63
CA LYS A 53 22.30 -16.31 3.69
C LYS A 53 21.82 -16.21 2.23
N LYS A 54 20.68 -15.53 2.02
CA LYS A 54 20.11 -15.26 0.70
C LYS A 54 20.23 -13.78 0.38
N ASP A 55 20.73 -13.47 -0.80
CA ASP A 55 20.63 -12.12 -1.35
C ASP A 55 19.27 -11.96 -2.03
N VAL A 56 18.49 -11.00 -1.56
CA VAL A 56 17.11 -10.77 -1.99
C VAL A 56 16.87 -9.28 -2.14
N TYR A 57 15.88 -8.95 -2.97
CA TYR A 57 15.37 -7.60 -3.09
C TYR A 57 14.09 -7.47 -2.27
N ILE A 58 13.95 -6.34 -1.59
CA ILE A 58 12.78 -6.06 -0.75
C ILE A 58 12.06 -4.86 -1.33
N MET A 59 10.76 -5.00 -1.55
CA MET A 59 9.86 -3.93 -1.94
C MET A 59 8.75 -3.82 -0.91
N ILE A 60 8.52 -2.62 -0.39
CA ILE A 60 7.36 -2.31 0.45
C ILE A 60 6.30 -1.70 -0.46
N VAL A 61 5.09 -2.26 -0.41
CA VAL A 61 3.97 -1.88 -1.28
C VAL A 61 2.78 -1.50 -0.43
N ASP A 62 2.10 -0.45 -0.87
CA ASP A 62 0.86 0.06 -0.30
C ASP A 62 -0.28 -0.07 -1.34
N THR A 63 -1.50 -0.36 -0.87
CA THR A 63 -2.69 -0.43 -1.73
C THR A 63 -3.14 0.94 -2.23
N ASP A 64 -2.63 2.01 -1.63
CA ASP A 64 -2.82 3.37 -2.11
C ASP A 64 -2.43 3.51 -3.58
N ARG A 65 -3.17 4.38 -4.28
CA ARG A 65 -3.10 4.48 -5.74
C ARG A 65 -1.92 5.34 -6.20
N THR A 66 -1.16 4.80 -7.14
CA THR A 66 -0.32 5.57 -8.06
C THR A 66 -1.00 5.60 -9.42
N PHE A 67 -1.22 6.79 -9.95
CA PHE A 67 -1.76 7.00 -11.29
C PHE A 67 -0.65 7.07 -12.31
N SER A 68 -0.94 6.68 -13.54
CA SER A 68 0.02 6.66 -14.63
C SER A 68 -0.58 7.19 -15.91
N PHE A 69 0.15 8.10 -16.56
CA PHE A 69 -0.14 8.64 -17.87
C PHE A 69 1.14 8.55 -18.71
N MET A 70 1.18 7.61 -19.66
CA MET A 70 2.40 7.25 -20.40
C MET A 70 3.57 6.96 -19.43
N ASN A 71 4.71 7.63 -19.60
CA ASN A 71 5.90 7.49 -18.76
C ASN A 71 5.87 8.39 -17.50
N PHE A 72 4.76 9.10 -17.26
CA PHE A 72 4.58 9.96 -16.10
C PHE A 72 3.75 9.23 -15.04
N HIS A 73 4.32 9.10 -13.85
CA HIS A 73 3.67 8.43 -12.71
C HIS A 73 3.55 9.41 -11.55
N PHE A 74 2.40 9.44 -10.89
CA PHE A 74 2.20 10.30 -9.74
C PHE A 74 1.32 9.68 -8.68
N THR A 75 1.57 10.07 -7.43
CA THR A 75 0.84 9.59 -6.25
C THR A 75 0.62 10.73 -5.27
N HIS A 76 -0.42 10.57 -4.44
CA HIS A 76 -0.63 11.42 -3.28
C HIS A 76 0.28 11.05 -2.10
N ARG A 77 0.92 9.87 -2.13
CA ARG A 77 1.78 9.44 -1.03
C ARG A 77 3.04 10.32 -0.93
N PRO A 78 3.43 10.71 0.29
CA PRO A 78 4.65 11.49 0.48
C PRO A 78 5.88 10.62 0.22
N LYS A 79 6.98 11.25 -0.21
CA LYS A 79 8.30 10.61 -0.42
C LYS A 79 8.24 9.35 -1.32
N PRO A 80 7.66 9.43 -2.52
CA PRO A 80 7.62 8.30 -3.44
C PRO A 80 9.03 7.89 -3.91
N ILE A 81 9.16 6.68 -4.43
CA ILE A 81 10.42 6.23 -5.05
C ILE A 81 10.78 7.08 -6.27
N LYS A 82 12.06 7.08 -6.65
CA LYS A 82 12.55 7.84 -7.81
C LYS A 82 11.77 7.46 -9.09
N GLY A 83 11.30 8.47 -9.82
CA GLY A 83 10.51 8.30 -11.04
C GLY A 83 9.00 8.32 -10.83
N ILE A 84 8.53 8.45 -9.59
CA ILE A 84 7.13 8.74 -9.27
C ILE A 84 7.06 10.15 -8.65
N HIS A 85 6.16 10.98 -9.14
CA HIS A 85 5.98 12.36 -8.69
C HIS A 85 4.96 12.44 -7.55
N HIS A 86 5.26 13.26 -6.55
CA HIS A 86 4.28 13.58 -5.51
C HIS A 86 3.37 14.72 -6.00
N LEU A 87 2.05 14.54 -5.86
CA LEU A 87 1.06 15.60 -6.05
C LEU A 87 0.17 15.69 -4.80
N PRO A 88 -0.35 16.88 -4.44
CA PRO A 88 -1.26 17.03 -3.31
C PRO A 88 -2.48 16.10 -3.42
N GLY A 89 -2.90 15.51 -2.31
CA GLY A 89 -3.72 14.30 -2.35
C GLY A 89 -5.04 14.38 -3.12
N ILE A 90 -5.85 15.41 -2.84
CA ILE A 90 -7.11 15.63 -3.58
C ILE A 90 -6.85 15.85 -5.07
N ILE A 91 -5.81 16.63 -5.43
CA ILE A 91 -5.50 16.95 -6.82
C ILE A 91 -5.10 15.68 -7.57
N ALA A 92 -4.19 14.90 -6.99
CA ALA A 92 -3.76 13.62 -7.56
C ALA A 92 -4.94 12.67 -7.77
N TYR A 93 -5.80 12.54 -6.75
CA TYR A 93 -6.96 11.66 -6.80
C TYR A 93 -7.97 12.09 -7.86
N VAL A 94 -8.35 13.37 -7.86
CA VAL A 94 -9.35 13.92 -8.79
C VAL A 94 -8.85 13.85 -10.23
N LEU A 95 -7.62 14.31 -10.51
CA LEU A 95 -7.03 14.24 -11.86
C LEU A 95 -6.94 12.80 -12.36
N GLY A 96 -6.45 11.89 -11.51
CA GLY A 96 -6.34 10.47 -11.85
C GLY A 96 -7.68 9.83 -12.20
N ARG A 97 -8.75 10.17 -11.47
CA ARG A 97 -10.10 9.65 -11.70
C ARG A 97 -10.78 10.30 -12.91
N MET A 98 -10.70 11.62 -13.05
CA MET A 98 -11.30 12.36 -14.17
C MET A 98 -10.73 11.91 -15.52
N LEU A 99 -9.40 11.76 -15.58
CA LEU A 99 -8.70 11.32 -16.79
C LEU A 99 -8.72 9.79 -16.99
N LYS A 100 -9.41 9.04 -16.13
CA LYS A 100 -9.49 7.56 -16.15
C LYS A 100 -8.11 6.90 -16.24
N LEU A 101 -7.12 7.47 -15.55
CA LEU A 101 -5.74 6.99 -15.62
C LEU A 101 -5.61 5.60 -14.99
N LYS A 102 -4.63 4.85 -15.49
CA LYS A 102 -4.27 3.55 -14.93
C LYS A 102 -3.80 3.73 -13.49
N SER A 103 -4.52 3.12 -12.55
CA SER A 103 -4.19 3.10 -11.14
C SER A 103 -3.49 1.78 -10.78
N ARG A 104 -2.40 1.85 -10.02
CA ARG A 104 -1.63 0.70 -9.54
C ARG A 104 -1.30 0.85 -8.06
N ALA A 105 -1.03 -0.26 -7.38
CA ALA A 105 -0.49 -0.25 -6.03
C ALA A 105 0.84 0.53 -5.96
N THR A 106 1.06 1.28 -4.88
CA THR A 106 2.19 2.20 -4.75
C THR A 106 3.41 1.50 -4.14
N PRO A 107 4.56 1.44 -4.85
CA PRO A 107 5.81 1.00 -4.26
C PRO A 107 6.37 2.11 -3.36
N LEU A 108 6.33 1.90 -2.04
CA LEU A 108 6.82 2.87 -1.05
C LEU A 108 8.34 2.87 -0.90
N ALA A 109 8.97 1.71 -1.09
CA ALA A 109 10.42 1.57 -1.00
C ALA A 109 10.90 0.34 -1.76
N VAL A 110 12.15 0.40 -2.23
CA VAL A 110 12.89 -0.71 -2.82
C VAL A 110 14.29 -0.74 -2.21
N ALA A 111 14.74 -1.91 -1.78
CA ALA A 111 16.06 -2.17 -1.24
C ALA A 111 16.75 -3.33 -1.97
N GLY A 112 18.06 -3.21 -2.20
CA GLY A 112 18.89 -4.22 -2.86
C GLY A 112 18.87 -4.21 -4.40
N ALA A 113 17.95 -3.49 -5.05
CA ALA A 113 17.85 -3.45 -6.52
C ALA A 113 17.81 -2.03 -7.08
N LYS A 114 18.33 -1.87 -8.31
CA LYS A 114 18.12 -0.68 -9.14
C LYS A 114 17.04 -0.99 -10.18
N ILE A 115 15.79 -0.76 -9.83
CA ILE A 115 14.64 -0.88 -10.75
C ILE A 115 14.07 0.50 -11.06
N ASN A 116 13.51 0.66 -12.25
CA ASN A 116 12.82 1.89 -12.62
C ASN A 116 11.39 1.91 -12.06
N ALA A 117 10.74 3.09 -12.10
CA ALA A 117 9.40 3.27 -11.55
C ALA A 117 8.34 2.38 -12.21
N GLU A 118 8.39 2.21 -13.54
CA GLU A 118 7.42 1.41 -14.28
C GLU A 118 7.50 -0.08 -13.90
N GLU A 119 8.73 -0.61 -13.79
CA GLU A 119 8.95 -1.97 -13.32
C GLU A 119 8.51 -2.16 -11.86
N ALA A 120 8.84 -1.20 -10.98
CA ALA A 120 8.40 -1.23 -9.59
C ALA A 120 6.86 -1.24 -9.48
N LEU A 121 6.17 -0.40 -10.26
CA LEU A 121 4.71 -0.35 -10.31
C LEU A 121 4.11 -1.63 -10.86
N ARG A 122 4.74 -2.25 -11.86
CA ARG A 122 4.28 -3.53 -12.42
C ARG A 122 4.39 -4.66 -11.39
N ILE A 123 5.52 -4.74 -10.68
CA ILE A 123 5.75 -5.72 -9.61
C ILE A 123 4.77 -5.49 -8.46
N ALA A 124 4.59 -4.25 -8.02
CA ALA A 124 3.68 -3.87 -6.95
C ALA A 124 2.23 -4.25 -7.29
N GLU A 125 1.77 -3.94 -8.51
CA GLU A 125 0.43 -4.28 -8.96
C GLU A 125 0.21 -5.79 -9.06
N PHE A 126 1.21 -6.51 -9.58
CA PHE A 126 1.15 -7.97 -9.65
C PHE A 126 1.07 -8.60 -8.26
N ALA A 127 1.92 -8.15 -7.33
CA ALA A 127 1.90 -8.61 -5.94
C ALA A 127 0.55 -8.34 -5.27
N ASN A 128 -0.01 -7.14 -5.47
CA ASN A 128 -1.31 -6.77 -4.91
C ASN A 128 -2.45 -7.67 -5.42
N LYS A 129 -2.43 -8.03 -6.72
CA LYS A 129 -3.42 -8.96 -7.30
C LYS A 129 -3.30 -10.38 -6.72
N VAL A 130 -2.08 -10.90 -6.58
CA VAL A 130 -1.84 -12.25 -6.06
C VAL A 130 -2.18 -12.36 -4.58
N ARG A 131 -1.87 -11.32 -3.79
CA ARG A 131 -2.26 -11.24 -2.38
C ARG A 131 -3.78 -11.35 -2.18
N GLY A 132 -4.55 -10.82 -3.12
CA GLY A 132 -5.99 -10.70 -2.99
C GLY A 132 -6.39 -9.63 -1.96
N PHE A 133 -7.64 -9.67 -1.52
CA PHE A 133 -8.23 -8.62 -0.70
C PHE A 133 -8.60 -9.08 0.73
N GLY A 134 -8.24 -10.30 1.14
CA GLY A 134 -8.54 -10.78 2.50
C GLY A 134 -10.02 -10.65 2.85
N SER A 135 -10.33 -9.90 3.90
CA SER A 135 -11.70 -9.61 4.35
C SER A 135 -12.42 -8.53 3.53
N GLY A 136 -11.80 -7.96 2.51
CA GLY A 136 -12.37 -6.90 1.68
C GLY A 136 -11.38 -5.75 1.42
N ARG A 137 -11.75 -4.84 0.51
CA ARG A 137 -10.89 -3.69 0.15
C ARG A 137 -11.06 -2.50 1.08
N THR A 138 -12.14 -2.47 1.84
CA THR A 138 -12.50 -1.35 2.72
C THR A 138 -13.04 -1.89 4.04
N VAL A 139 -13.15 -1.00 5.03
CA VAL A 139 -13.83 -1.31 6.30
C VAL A 139 -15.29 -1.74 6.10
N TRP A 140 -15.95 -1.24 5.06
CA TRP A 140 -17.33 -1.60 4.71
C TRP A 140 -17.41 -3.02 4.16
N ASP A 141 -16.52 -3.36 3.22
CA ASP A 141 -16.41 -4.71 2.66
C ASP A 141 -16.12 -5.74 3.78
N MET A 142 -15.28 -5.35 4.75
CA MET A 142 -14.95 -6.17 5.92
C MET A 142 -16.17 -6.42 6.82
N ALA A 143 -16.91 -5.37 7.14
CA ALA A 143 -18.13 -5.47 7.94
C ALA A 143 -19.21 -6.31 7.23
N GLU A 144 -19.37 -6.15 5.92
CA GLU A 144 -20.28 -6.93 5.09
C GLU A 144 -19.88 -8.41 5.04
N THR A 145 -18.59 -8.71 4.87
CA THR A 145 -18.06 -10.08 4.84
C THR A 145 -18.38 -10.83 6.13
N PHE A 146 -18.26 -10.18 7.29
CA PHE A 146 -18.58 -10.79 8.59
C PHE A 146 -20.05 -10.62 9.01
N LYS A 147 -20.85 -9.86 8.25
CA LYS A 147 -22.24 -9.50 8.57
C LYS A 147 -22.39 -8.84 9.94
N VAL A 148 -21.50 -7.90 10.24
CA VAL A 148 -21.48 -7.13 11.50
C VAL A 148 -21.44 -5.63 11.22
N ASN A 149 -21.60 -4.82 12.26
CA ASN A 149 -21.40 -3.38 12.15
C ASN A 149 -19.89 -3.05 12.00
N LEU A 150 -19.59 -1.88 11.43
CA LEU A 150 -18.21 -1.43 11.15
C LEU A 150 -17.24 -1.59 12.33
N THR A 151 -17.68 -1.26 13.55
CA THR A 151 -16.86 -1.28 14.76
C THR A 151 -16.95 -2.59 15.55
N SER A 152 -17.60 -3.61 14.99
CA SER A 152 -17.86 -4.90 15.65
C SER A 152 -17.01 -6.04 15.11
N VAL A 153 -16.11 -5.77 14.16
CA VAL A 153 -15.15 -6.76 13.67
C VAL A 153 -14.14 -7.07 14.78
N SER A 154 -14.03 -8.33 15.19
CA SER A 154 -13.15 -8.75 16.30
C SER A 154 -11.87 -9.45 15.81
N TRP A 155 -10.93 -9.69 16.73
CA TRP A 155 -9.72 -10.47 16.43
C TRP A 155 -10.06 -11.88 15.95
N GLU A 156 -10.99 -12.55 16.63
CA GLU A 156 -11.41 -13.93 16.32
C GLU A 156 -12.07 -14.06 14.94
N MET A 157 -12.63 -12.96 14.42
CA MET A 157 -13.15 -12.90 13.05
C MET A 157 -12.01 -12.78 12.04
N LEU A 158 -11.06 -11.89 12.28
CA LEU A 158 -9.91 -11.66 11.40
C LEU A 158 -8.98 -12.88 11.33
N GLU A 159 -8.81 -13.61 12.42
CA GLU A 159 -8.02 -14.85 12.48
C GLU A 159 -8.54 -15.94 11.54
N ARG A 160 -9.82 -15.88 11.13
CA ARG A 160 -10.43 -16.85 10.19
C ARG A 160 -10.08 -16.55 8.74
N ILE A 161 -9.54 -15.36 8.44
CA ILE A 161 -9.22 -14.93 7.09
C ILE A 161 -7.80 -15.31 6.76
N GLU A 162 -7.61 -15.90 5.57
CA GLU A 162 -6.27 -16.18 5.06
C GLU A 162 -5.54 -14.86 4.75
N HIS A 163 -4.60 -14.48 5.61
CA HIS A 163 -3.79 -13.28 5.43
C HIS A 163 -2.48 -13.58 4.69
N LYS A 164 -2.23 -12.86 3.59
CA LYS A 164 -1.04 -13.03 2.73
C LYS A 164 -0.17 -11.76 2.70
N PRO A 165 0.54 -11.41 3.79
CA PRO A 165 1.26 -10.14 3.88
C PRO A 165 2.49 -10.07 2.98
N ILE A 166 3.04 -11.22 2.58
CA ILE A 166 4.30 -11.32 1.84
C ILE A 166 4.05 -12.06 0.53
N VAL A 167 4.50 -11.47 -0.58
CA VAL A 167 4.51 -12.10 -1.90
C VAL A 167 5.94 -12.26 -2.36
N ILE A 168 6.32 -13.50 -2.69
CA ILE A 168 7.65 -13.81 -3.23
C ILE A 168 7.55 -13.86 -4.76
N ILE A 169 8.32 -13.00 -5.42
CA ILE A 169 8.35 -12.94 -6.89
C ILE A 169 9.70 -13.46 -7.36
N ARG A 170 9.65 -14.44 -8.26
CA ARG A 170 10.81 -14.93 -9.00
C ARG A 170 10.70 -14.46 -10.45
N PRO A 171 11.51 -13.49 -10.90
CA PRO A 171 11.53 -13.11 -12.30
C PRO A 171 11.97 -14.30 -13.16
N LYS A 172 11.36 -14.47 -14.34
CA LYS A 172 11.88 -15.40 -15.34
C LYS A 172 13.22 -14.85 -15.83
N ARG A 173 14.22 -15.74 -15.88
CA ARG A 173 15.51 -15.47 -16.52
C ARG A 173 15.34 -15.34 -18.02
#